data_AF-A0A920BM73-F1
#
_entry.id   AF-A0A920BM73-F1
#
_cell.length_a   1.000
_cell.length_b   1.000
_cell.length_c   1.000
_cell.angle_alpha   90.00
_cell.angle_beta   90.00
_cell.angle_gamma   90.00
#
_symmetry.space_group_name_H-M   'P 1'
#
loop_
_entity.id
_entity.type
_entity.pdbx_description
1 polymer ?
#
loop_
_entity_poly.entity_id
_entity_poly.type
_entity_poly.pdbx_seq_one_letter_code
_entity_poly.pdbx_strand_id
1 'polypeptide(L)'
;MGPFPQMTFPVDHYIIDGNRVIALIPNCLPDPTGGSAEYSFNVHVILHYAGNGQWSYEEDVYNPQEAESVVSSWVKAGGSVS
;
A
#
# COMPACT_ATOMS: atom_id res chain seq x y z
N MET A 1 -6.43 9.74 13.67
CA MET A 1 -6.22 9.51 12.22
C MET A 1 -7.58 9.69 11.57
N GLY A 2 -7.74 10.70 10.70
CA GLY A 2 -8.91 10.78 9.83
C GLY A 2 -8.87 9.65 8.79
N PRO A 3 -9.96 9.41 8.03
CA PRO A 3 -9.89 8.47 6.92
C PRO A 3 -8.82 8.96 5.94
N PHE A 4 -7.79 8.14 5.73
CA PHE A 4 -6.91 8.33 4.59
C PHE A 4 -7.76 8.24 3.30
N PRO A 5 -7.34 8.85 2.19
CA PRO A 5 -7.98 8.67 0.88
C PRO A 5 -8.30 7.19 0.63
N GLN A 6 -9.34 6.90 -0.16
CA GLN A 6 -9.65 5.52 -0.58
C GLN A 6 -8.49 4.93 -1.39
N MET A 7 -7.45 4.50 -0.69
CA MET A 7 -6.32 3.81 -1.26
C MET A 7 -6.75 2.41 -1.68
N THR A 8 -6.14 1.93 -2.74
CA THR A 8 -6.23 0.53 -3.15
C THR A 8 -4.90 -0.16 -2.92
N PHE A 9 -4.98 -1.46 -2.64
CA PHE A 9 -3.85 -2.32 -2.29
C PHE A 9 -3.85 -3.55 -3.20
N PRO A 10 -3.65 -3.39 -4.52
CA PRO A 10 -3.59 -4.53 -5.42
C PRO A 10 -2.43 -5.45 -5.04
N VAL A 11 -2.65 -6.76 -5.08
CA VAL A 11 -1.56 -7.73 -4.95
C VAL A 11 -0.91 -7.90 -6.31
N ASP A 12 0.35 -7.49 -6.45
CA ASP A 12 1.09 -7.68 -7.70
C ASP A 12 1.57 -9.13 -7.82
N HIS A 13 2.33 -9.59 -6.83
CA HIS A 13 2.75 -10.97 -6.71
C HIS A 13 3.00 -11.35 -5.25
N TYR A 14 3.06 -12.65 -4.98
CA TYR A 14 3.34 -13.16 -3.64
C TYR A 14 4.04 -14.51 -3.68
N ILE A 15 4.68 -14.85 -2.56
CA ILE A 15 5.28 -16.14 -2.25
C ILE A 15 4.68 -16.61 -0.93
N ILE A 16 4.37 -17.91 -0.84
CA ILE A 16 3.91 -18.56 0.39
C ILE A 16 4.98 -19.56 0.82
N ASP A 17 5.40 -19.46 2.08
CA ASP A 17 6.31 -20.41 2.73
C ASP A 17 5.77 -20.80 4.11
N GLY A 18 5.21 -22.01 4.20
CA GLY A 18 4.56 -22.50 5.41
C GLY A 18 3.40 -21.61 5.85
N ASN A 19 3.54 -20.97 7.02
CA ASN A 19 2.55 -20.01 7.53
C ASN A 19 2.87 -18.55 7.18
N ARG A 20 3.85 -18.29 6.31
CA ARG A 20 4.25 -16.93 5.91
C ARG A 20 3.77 -16.60 4.50
N VAL A 21 3.34 -15.36 4.31
CA VAL A 21 3.10 -14.77 2.98
C VAL A 21 4.02 -13.57 2.84
N ILE A 22 4.76 -13.51 1.74
CA ILE A 22 5.56 -12.35 1.36
C ILE A 22 4.97 -11.85 0.05
N ALA A 23 4.48 -10.61 0.02
CA ALA A 23 3.80 -10.03 -1.13
C ALA A 23 4.38 -8.67 -1.51
N LEU A 24 4.34 -8.35 -2.80
CA LEU A 24 4.46 -6.98 -3.27
C LEU A 24 3.05 -6.39 -3.41
N ILE A 25 2.77 -5.36 -2.63
CA ILE A 25 1.46 -4.67 -2.60
C ILE A 25 1.72 -3.18 -2.79
N PRO A 26 1.46 -2.61 -3.99
CA PRO A 26 1.54 -1.18 -4.19
C PRO A 26 0.47 -0.46 -3.37
N ASN A 27 0.86 0.64 -2.73
CA ASN A 27 -0.04 1.55 -2.04
C ASN A 27 -0.52 2.62 -3.03
N CYS A 28 -1.71 2.46 -3.60
CA CYS A 28 -2.21 3.32 -4.67
C CYS A 28 -3.15 4.39 -4.12
N LEU A 29 -2.79 5.66 -4.29
CA LEU A 29 -3.64 6.82 -4.04
C LEU A 29 -4.53 7.09 -5.26
N PRO A 30 -5.82 7.45 -5.07
CA PRO A 30 -6.72 7.73 -6.18
C PRO A 30 -6.32 9.02 -6.90
N ASP A 31 -6.55 9.11 -8.21
CA ASP A 31 -6.37 10.37 -8.93
C ASP A 31 -7.28 11.45 -8.31
N PRO A 32 -6.73 12.56 -7.78
CA PRO A 32 -7.52 13.58 -7.09
C PRO A 32 -8.49 14.33 -8.01
N THR A 33 -8.32 14.22 -9.32
CA THR A 33 -9.20 14.81 -10.34
C THR A 33 -10.22 13.82 -10.89
N GLY A 34 -10.20 12.56 -10.44
CA GLY A 34 -11.02 11.47 -10.98
C GLY A 34 -10.56 10.98 -12.36
N GLY A 35 -9.34 11.35 -12.77
CA GLY A 35 -8.70 10.86 -13.99
C GLY A 35 -8.06 9.48 -13.83
N SER A 36 -6.99 9.25 -14.58
CA SER A 36 -6.24 7.98 -14.63
C SER A 36 -4.76 8.16 -14.29
N ALA A 37 -4.38 9.24 -13.61
CA ALA A 37 -3.01 9.41 -13.15
C ALA A 37 -2.72 8.46 -11.99
N GLU A 38 -1.60 7.76 -12.10
CA GLU A 38 -1.14 6.76 -11.13
C GLU A 38 -0.29 7.41 -10.04
N TYR A 39 -0.64 7.15 -8.78
CA TYR A 39 0.13 7.60 -7.61
C TYR A 39 0.33 6.41 -6.68
N SER A 40 1.39 5.65 -6.89
CA SER A 40 1.66 4.45 -6.11
C SER A 40 3.14 4.30 -5.75
N PHE A 41 3.40 3.67 -4.61
CA PHE A 41 4.73 3.23 -4.19
C PHE A 41 4.65 1.79 -3.74
N ASN A 42 5.74 1.06 -3.96
CA ASN A 42 5.79 -0.37 -3.67
C ASN A 42 6.03 -0.65 -2.18
N VAL A 43 5.27 -1.59 -1.62
CA VAL A 43 5.45 -2.11 -0.27
C VAL A 43 5.65 -3.63 -0.33
N HIS A 44 6.72 -4.11 0.30
CA HIS A 44 6.88 -5.54 0.58
C HIS A 44 6.19 -5.84 1.91
N VAL A 45 5.16 -6.67 1.86
CA VAL A 45 4.33 -7.04 3.01
C VAL A 45 4.66 -8.46 3.44
N ILE A 46 4.95 -8.63 4.72
CA ILE A 46 5.21 -9.94 5.34
C ILE A 46 4.09 -10.22 6.33
N LEU A 47 3.36 -11.31 6.11
CA LEU A 47 2.25 -11.75 6.96
C LEU A 47 2.55 -13.12 7.57
N HIS A 48 2.15 -13.35 8.82
CA HIS A 48 2.10 -14.70 9.40
C HIS A 48 0.65 -15.13 9.64
N TYR A 49 0.26 -16.25 9.03
CA TYR A 49 -1.04 -16.87 9.23
C TYR A 49 -1.09 -17.63 10.55
N ALA A 50 -2.15 -17.40 11.32
CA ALA A 50 -2.40 -17.99 12.63
C ALA A 50 -3.37 -19.19 12.58
N GLY A 51 -3.94 -19.49 11.42
CA GLY A 51 -5.07 -20.41 11.29
C GLY A 51 -6.43 -19.70 11.37
N ASN A 52 -7.50 -20.41 11.03
CA ASN A 52 -8.89 -19.94 11.15
C ASN A 52 -9.18 -18.58 10.49
N GLY A 53 -8.54 -18.28 9.34
CA GLY A 53 -8.72 -17.02 8.63
C GLY A 53 -8.09 -15.81 9.32
N GLN A 54 -7.18 -15.99 10.28
CA GLN A 54 -6.57 -14.92 11.05
C GLN A 54 -5.07 -14.78 10.80
N TRP A 55 -4.58 -13.54 10.89
CA TRP A 55 -3.16 -13.20 10.89
C TRP A 55 -2.66 -12.98 12.33
N SER A 56 -1.42 -13.34 12.60
CA SER A 56 -0.74 -13.09 13.89
C SER A 56 0.41 -12.09 13.79
N TYR A 57 0.77 -11.67 12.58
CA TYR A 57 1.86 -10.75 12.32
C TYR A 57 1.68 -10.06 10.96
N GLU A 58 2.10 -8.80 10.90
CA GLU A 58 2.18 -7.97 9.71
C GLU A 58 3.42 -7.05 9.82
N GLU A 59 4.19 -6.96 8.74
CA GLU A 59 5.30 -6.03 8.59
C GLU A 59 5.29 -5.46 7.17
N ASP A 60 5.44 -4.13 7.08
CA ASP A 60 5.54 -3.39 5.84
C ASP A 60 6.95 -2.82 5.66
N VAL A 61 7.60 -3.18 4.55
CA VAL A 61 8.91 -2.65 4.18
C VAL A 61 8.79 -1.90 2.86
N TYR A 62 9.08 -0.60 2.90
CA TYR A 62 9.01 0.29 1.74
C TYR A 62 10.12 1.34 1.79
N ASN A 63 10.37 2.02 0.67
CA ASN A 63 11.31 3.13 0.61
C ASN A 63 10.61 4.44 1.06
N PRO A 64 11.01 5.06 2.18
CA PRO A 64 10.37 6.27 2.66
C PRO A 64 10.48 7.46 1.70
N GLN A 65 11.58 7.57 0.95
CA GLN A 65 11.78 8.66 -0.02
C GLN A 65 10.85 8.52 -1.23
N GLU A 66 10.60 7.29 -1.66
CA GLU A 66 9.64 7.01 -2.74
C GLU A 66 8.22 7.35 -2.30
N ALA A 67 7.82 6.89 -1.11
CA ALA A 67 6.52 7.21 -0.54
C ALA A 67 6.32 8.73 -0.38
N GLU A 68 7.32 9.44 0.15
CA GLU A 68 7.27 10.91 0.28
C GLU A 68 7.14 11.60 -1.08
N SER A 69 7.88 11.15 -2.09
CA SER A 69 7.82 11.70 -3.45
C SER A 69 6.43 11.51 -4.07
N VAL A 70 5.87 10.29 -3.97
CA VAL A 70 4.54 9.96 -4.48
C VAL A 70 3.48 10.79 -3.79
N VAL A 71 3.45 10.81 -2.46
CA VAL A 71 2.49 11.62 -1.68
C VAL A 71 2.62 13.11 -2.00
N SER A 72 3.85 13.62 -2.12
CA SER A 72 4.08 15.03 -2.47
C SER A 72 3.57 15.38 -3.87
N SER A 73 3.75 14.47 -4.84
CA SER A 73 3.23 14.65 -6.20
C SER A 73 1.71 14.62 -6.23
N TRP A 74 1.11 13.72 -5.44
CA TRP A 74 -0.33 13.58 -5.30
C TRP A 74 -0.98 14.80 -4.66
N VAL A 75 -0.39 15.33 -3.59
CA VAL A 75 -0.85 16.58 -2.95
C VAL A 75 -0.77 17.77 -3.92
N LYS A 76 0.32 17.87 -4.70
CA LYS A 76 0.45 18.92 -5.74
C LYS A 76 -0.63 18.81 -6.82
N ALA A 77 -1.13 17.61 -7.10
CA ALA A 77 -2.22 17.37 -8.04
C ALA A 77 -3.62 17.63 -7.46
N GLY A 78 -3.73 17.98 -6.17
CA GLY A 78 -4.99 18.29 -5.50
C GLY A 78 -5.46 17.22 -4.49
N GLY A 79 -4.63 16.21 -4.22
CA GLY A 79 -4.91 15.23 -3.17
C GLY A 79 -4.88 15.83 -1.76
N SER A 80 -5.76 15.35 -0.88
CA SER A 80 -5.78 15.75 0.54
C SER A 80 -5.67 14.57 1.49
N VAL A 81 -4.83 14.70 2.52
CA VAL A 81 -4.61 13.70 3.58
C VAL A 81 -5.65 13.84 4.72
N SER A 82 -6.60 14.78 4.59
CA SER A 82 -7.58 15.17 5.61
C SER A 82 -8.98 14.64 5.36
#